data_AF-A0A4V2HNT2-F1
#
_entry.id   AF-A0A4V2HNT2-F1
#
_cell.length_a   1.000
_cell.length_b   1.000
_cell.length_c   1.000
_cell.angle_alpha   90.00
_cell.angle_beta   90.00
_cell.angle_gamma   90.00
#
_symmetry.space_group_name_H-M   'P 1'
#
loop_
_entity.id
_entity.type
_entity.pdbx_description
1 polymer ?
#
loop_
_entity_poly.entity_id
_entity_poly.type
_entity_poly.pdbx_seq_one_letter_code
_entity_poly.pdbx_strand_id
1 'polypeptide(L)'
;MAFDDLRSFLHALDQQGQLLKISEEVNAEPDLAAAANATGRIGDGAPALWFDNIRGFTDARVAMNTIGSWQNHAISLGLPPNTPVKKQIDEFIRRWDNFPIAPERRANPGWAENTVDGDAINLFDILPLFRLNDGDGGFYLDKACVVSRDPLDPDNFGKQNVGIYRMEVKGKRKLGLQPVPMHDIALHLHKAEERGEDLPIAITLGNDPIITLMGATPLKYDQSEYEMAGALRESPYPIATAPLTGFDVPWGSEVILEGVIESRKREIEGPFGEFTGHYSGGRNMTVVRIDKVSYRSKPIFESLYLGMPWTEIDYLMGPATCVPLYQQLKAEFPEVQAVNAMYTHGLLAIISTKKRYGGFARAVGLRAMTTPHGLGYVKMVIMVDEDVDPFNLPQVMWALSSKVNPAGDLVQLPNMSVLELDPGSSPAGITDKLIIDATTPVAPDNRGHYSQPVVDLPETKAWAEKLTTMLANRK
;
A
#
# COMPACT_ATOMS: atom_id res chain seq x y z
N MET A 1 3.61 -2.43 -20.31
CA MET A 1 2.53 -1.58 -20.88
C MET A 1 1.89 -0.86 -19.72
N ALA A 2 1.59 0.43 -19.85
CA ALA A 2 0.93 1.19 -18.80
C ALA A 2 -0.61 1.08 -18.93
N PHE A 3 -1.32 0.98 -17.81
CA PHE A 3 -2.79 0.90 -17.77
C PHE A 3 -3.38 2.29 -17.52
N ASP A 4 -4.39 2.67 -18.28
CA ASP A 4 -5.04 3.98 -18.13
C ASP A 4 -6.24 3.91 -17.16
N ASP A 5 -6.76 2.71 -16.89
CA ASP A 5 -7.88 2.47 -15.98
C ASP A 5 -7.90 1.04 -15.42
N LEU A 6 -8.80 0.78 -14.46
CA LEU A 6 -9.01 -0.55 -13.89
C LEU A 6 -9.43 -1.59 -14.95
N ARG A 7 -10.26 -1.20 -15.92
CA ARG A 7 -10.80 -2.12 -16.93
C ARG A 7 -9.70 -2.70 -17.81
N SER A 8 -8.76 -1.87 -18.26
CA SER A 8 -7.60 -2.32 -19.05
C SER A 8 -6.66 -3.21 -18.23
N PHE A 9 -6.50 -2.93 -16.93
CA PHE A 9 -5.72 -3.80 -16.04
C PHE A 9 -6.40 -5.17 -15.81
N LEU A 10 -7.69 -5.20 -15.50
CA LEU A 10 -8.46 -6.46 -15.37
C LEU A 10 -8.39 -7.30 -16.65
N HIS A 11 -8.45 -6.65 -17.82
CA HIS A 11 -8.27 -7.35 -19.10
C HIS A 11 -6.88 -8.00 -19.23
N ALA A 12 -5.82 -7.30 -18.83
CA ALA A 12 -4.47 -7.87 -18.84
C ALA A 12 -4.32 -9.03 -17.84
N LEU A 13 -4.95 -8.94 -16.67
CA LEU A 13 -5.00 -10.06 -15.73
C LEU A 13 -5.70 -11.28 -16.34
N ASP A 14 -6.85 -11.08 -17.00
CA ASP A 14 -7.59 -12.15 -17.70
C ASP A 14 -6.73 -12.83 -18.78
N GLN A 15 -6.04 -12.04 -19.61
CA GLN A 15 -5.12 -12.56 -20.63
C GLN A 15 -3.96 -13.40 -20.07
N GLN A 16 -3.54 -13.13 -18.83
CA GLN A 16 -2.48 -13.86 -18.15
C GLN A 16 -3.01 -14.99 -17.24
N GLY A 17 -4.32 -15.27 -17.25
CA GLY A 17 -4.94 -16.26 -16.36
C GLY A 17 -4.87 -15.86 -14.88
N GLN A 18 -4.83 -14.56 -14.61
CA GLN A 18 -4.76 -13.96 -13.27
C GLN A 18 -6.06 -13.21 -12.89
N LEU A 19 -7.15 -13.43 -13.63
CA LEU A 19 -8.50 -13.02 -13.25
C LEU A 19 -9.40 -14.24 -13.21
N LEU A 20 -9.99 -14.52 -12.05
CA LEU A 20 -10.97 -15.58 -11.87
C LEU A 20 -12.37 -14.99 -11.81
N LYS A 21 -13.21 -15.36 -12.79
CA LYS A 21 -14.62 -14.95 -12.86
C LYS A 21 -15.48 -15.96 -12.13
N ILE A 22 -16.16 -15.52 -11.09
CA ILE A 22 -17.07 -16.33 -10.27
C ILE A 22 -18.48 -16.09 -10.78
N SER A 23 -18.99 -17.06 -11.54
CA SER A 23 -20.29 -16.97 -12.24
C SER A 23 -21.47 -17.53 -11.45
N GLU A 24 -21.21 -18.30 -10.39
CA GLU A 24 -22.25 -18.75 -9.47
C GLU A 24 -22.87 -17.55 -8.72
N GLU A 25 -24.15 -17.67 -8.35
CA GLU A 25 -24.79 -16.62 -7.54
C GLU A 25 -24.19 -16.66 -6.12
N VAL A 26 -23.61 -15.55 -5.69
CA VAL A 26 -23.04 -15.38 -4.34
C VAL A 26 -23.82 -14.35 -3.54
N ASN A 27 -23.76 -14.43 -2.22
CA ASN A 27 -24.23 -13.35 -1.35
C ASN A 27 -23.15 -12.26 -1.25
N ALA A 28 -23.57 -10.99 -1.13
CA ALA A 28 -22.62 -9.91 -0.87
C ALA A 28 -21.88 -10.11 0.46
N GLU A 29 -22.58 -10.64 1.47
CA GLU A 29 -22.03 -11.05 2.75
C GLU A 29 -22.48 -12.49 3.07
N PRO A 30 -21.58 -13.40 3.49
CA PRO A 30 -20.14 -13.21 3.70
C PRO A 30 -19.27 -13.50 2.46
N ASP A 31 -19.86 -13.93 1.33
CA ASP A 31 -19.13 -14.68 0.30
C ASP A 31 -18.03 -13.85 -0.40
N LEU A 32 -18.28 -12.57 -0.71
CA LEU A 32 -17.27 -11.70 -1.36
C LEU A 32 -16.00 -11.58 -0.52
N ALA A 33 -16.15 -11.17 0.73
CA ALA A 33 -15.02 -11.00 1.65
C ALA A 33 -14.36 -12.33 2.01
N ALA A 34 -15.14 -13.41 2.17
CA ALA A 34 -14.62 -14.74 2.44
C ALA A 34 -13.77 -15.27 1.27
N ALA A 35 -14.22 -15.06 0.03
CA ALA A 35 -13.49 -15.42 -1.17
C ALA A 35 -12.18 -14.62 -1.29
N ALA A 36 -12.23 -13.30 -1.08
CA ALA A 36 -11.04 -12.46 -1.07
C ALA A 36 -10.05 -12.86 0.04
N ASN A 37 -10.51 -13.16 1.26
CA ASN A 37 -9.65 -13.69 2.33
C ASN A 37 -9.04 -15.06 1.98
N ALA A 38 -9.79 -15.93 1.29
CA ALA A 38 -9.29 -17.24 0.87
C ALA A 38 -8.12 -17.15 -0.12
N THR A 39 -8.01 -16.07 -0.91
CA THR A 39 -6.90 -15.88 -1.86
C THR A 39 -5.53 -15.93 -1.16
N GLY A 40 -5.39 -15.25 -0.02
CA GLY A 40 -4.16 -15.28 0.79
C GLY A 40 -3.82 -16.65 1.38
N ARG A 41 -4.76 -17.61 1.36
CA ARG A 41 -4.58 -18.96 1.93
C ARG A 41 -4.26 -20.03 0.89
N ILE A 42 -4.49 -19.76 -0.39
CA ILE A 42 -4.21 -20.70 -1.49
C ILE A 42 -2.84 -20.48 -2.14
N GLY A 43 -2.12 -19.43 -1.73
CA GLY A 43 -0.71 -19.20 -2.03
C GLY A 43 -0.43 -17.89 -2.79
N ASP A 44 0.86 -17.59 -2.98
CA ASP A 44 1.34 -16.29 -3.48
C ASP A 44 0.92 -15.91 -4.91
N GLY A 45 0.34 -16.85 -5.67
CA GLY A 45 -0.10 -16.68 -7.05
C GLY A 45 -1.61 -16.63 -7.23
N ALA A 46 -2.35 -16.28 -6.17
CA ALA A 46 -3.79 -16.19 -6.23
C ALA A 46 -4.25 -15.12 -7.26
N PRO A 47 -5.29 -15.41 -8.06
CA PRO A 47 -5.77 -14.48 -9.07
C PRO A 47 -6.57 -13.33 -8.42
N ALA A 48 -6.81 -12.28 -9.20
CA ALA A 48 -7.89 -11.34 -8.93
C ALA A 48 -9.24 -12.05 -9.04
N LEU A 49 -10.25 -11.56 -8.34
CA LEU A 49 -11.60 -12.10 -8.32
C LEU A 49 -12.57 -11.13 -8.99
N TRP A 50 -13.47 -11.67 -9.79
CA TRP A 50 -14.54 -10.92 -10.45
C TRP A 50 -15.89 -11.54 -10.12
N PHE A 51 -16.81 -10.72 -9.62
CA PHE A 51 -18.17 -11.09 -9.28
C PHE A 51 -19.17 -10.20 -10.02
N ASP A 52 -20.08 -10.81 -10.77
CA ASP A 52 -21.16 -10.13 -11.48
C ASP A 52 -22.55 -10.75 -11.27
N ASN A 53 -22.64 -11.77 -10.41
CA ASN A 53 -23.88 -12.44 -10.03
C ASN A 53 -24.05 -12.42 -8.50
N ILE A 54 -24.43 -11.26 -7.97
CA ILE A 54 -24.51 -11.02 -6.53
C ILE A 54 -25.98 -10.89 -6.12
N ARG A 55 -26.43 -11.78 -5.24
CA ARG A 55 -27.82 -11.81 -4.77
C ARG A 55 -28.24 -10.46 -4.21
N GLY A 56 -29.39 -9.97 -4.68
CA GLY A 56 -29.96 -8.68 -4.26
C GLY A 56 -29.50 -7.49 -5.11
N PHE A 57 -28.47 -7.65 -5.94
CA PHE A 57 -28.04 -6.64 -6.91
C PHE A 57 -28.44 -7.04 -8.33
N THR A 58 -28.72 -6.05 -9.18
CA THR A 58 -29.15 -6.28 -10.58
C THR A 58 -28.05 -6.06 -11.62
N ASP A 59 -27.07 -5.20 -11.33
CA ASP A 59 -25.93 -4.87 -12.22
C ASP A 59 -24.65 -4.58 -11.41
N ALA A 60 -24.50 -5.23 -10.25
CA ALA A 60 -23.28 -5.08 -9.45
C ALA A 60 -22.12 -5.80 -10.12
N ARG A 61 -20.96 -5.15 -10.14
CA ARG A 61 -19.69 -5.69 -10.64
C ARG A 61 -18.64 -5.41 -9.60
N VAL A 62 -18.17 -6.45 -8.92
CA VAL A 62 -17.18 -6.32 -7.85
C VAL A 62 -15.89 -6.98 -8.28
N ALA A 63 -14.80 -6.22 -8.21
CA ALA A 63 -13.45 -6.72 -8.40
C ALA A 63 -12.72 -6.69 -7.06
N MET A 64 -12.07 -7.80 -6.70
CA MET A 64 -11.25 -7.88 -5.48
C MET A 64 -9.93 -8.58 -5.77
N ASN A 65 -8.95 -8.41 -4.89
CA ASN A 65 -7.65 -9.06 -5.00
C ASN A 65 -6.88 -8.67 -6.28
N THR A 66 -7.12 -7.47 -6.82
CA THR A 66 -6.58 -7.05 -8.13
C THR A 66 -5.07 -6.86 -8.10
N ILE A 67 -4.52 -6.42 -6.95
CA ILE A 67 -3.08 -6.39 -6.65
C ILE A 67 -2.75 -7.42 -5.56
N GLY A 68 -3.49 -8.53 -5.52
CA GLY A 68 -3.42 -9.52 -4.47
C GLY A 68 -2.41 -10.66 -4.64
N SER A 69 -1.38 -10.46 -5.45
CA SER A 69 -0.32 -11.45 -5.68
C SER A 69 0.92 -10.79 -6.28
N TRP A 70 2.09 -11.43 -6.14
CA TRP A 70 3.31 -10.95 -6.79
C TRP A 70 3.24 -11.05 -8.32
N GLN A 71 2.43 -11.95 -8.85
CA GLN A 71 2.13 -12.08 -10.28
C GLN A 71 1.31 -10.88 -10.76
N ASN A 72 0.26 -10.49 -10.04
CA ASN A 72 -0.56 -9.32 -10.38
C ASN A 72 0.26 -8.03 -10.27
N HIS A 73 1.10 -7.93 -9.24
CA HIS A 73 2.02 -6.80 -9.09
C HIS A 73 3.02 -6.72 -10.26
N ALA A 74 3.63 -7.84 -10.68
CA ALA A 74 4.49 -7.88 -11.86
C ALA A 74 3.74 -7.42 -13.13
N ILE A 75 2.52 -7.90 -13.34
CA ILE A 75 1.69 -7.51 -14.49
C ILE A 75 1.39 -6.01 -14.45
N SER A 76 1.09 -5.44 -13.28
CA SER A 76 0.84 -4.01 -13.09
C SER A 76 2.02 -3.13 -13.52
N LEU A 77 3.26 -3.62 -13.32
CA LEU A 77 4.49 -2.98 -13.77
C LEU A 77 4.86 -3.32 -15.22
N GLY A 78 4.08 -4.15 -15.92
CA GLY A 78 4.37 -4.63 -17.26
C GLY A 78 5.54 -5.61 -17.34
N LEU A 79 5.85 -6.28 -16.22
CA LEU A 79 6.85 -7.33 -16.12
C LEU A 79 6.21 -8.72 -16.39
N PRO A 80 7.00 -9.75 -16.78
CA PRO A 80 6.51 -11.12 -16.84
C PRO A 80 5.93 -11.57 -15.49
N PRO A 81 4.81 -12.32 -15.44
CA PRO A 81 4.16 -12.67 -14.16
C PRO A 81 5.06 -13.41 -13.16
N ASN A 82 6.00 -14.23 -13.63
CA ASN A 82 6.89 -15.02 -12.77
C ASN A 82 8.15 -14.25 -12.33
N THR A 83 8.16 -12.93 -12.44
CA THR A 83 9.30 -12.10 -12.04
C THR A 83 9.50 -12.19 -10.51
N PRO A 84 10.69 -12.59 -10.01
CA PRO A 84 10.93 -12.67 -8.58
C PRO A 84 10.71 -11.33 -7.85
N VAL A 85 10.17 -11.38 -6.62
CA VAL A 85 9.83 -10.19 -5.82
C VAL A 85 10.97 -9.17 -5.76
N LYS A 86 12.19 -9.62 -5.45
CA LYS A 86 13.38 -8.75 -5.41
C LYS A 86 13.58 -7.98 -6.71
N LYS A 87 13.41 -8.63 -7.87
CA LYS A 87 13.54 -7.96 -9.17
C LYS A 87 12.42 -6.97 -9.44
N GLN A 88 11.23 -7.20 -8.90
CA GLN A 88 10.13 -6.24 -8.99
C GLN A 88 10.43 -5.00 -8.14
N ILE A 89 10.99 -5.18 -6.93
CA ILE A 89 11.46 -4.08 -6.08
C ILE A 89 12.61 -3.32 -6.74
N ASP A 90 13.59 -4.02 -7.33
CA ASP A 90 14.70 -3.39 -8.07
C ASP A 90 14.18 -2.57 -9.26
N GLU A 91 13.16 -3.06 -9.98
CA GLU A 91 12.54 -2.32 -11.07
C GLU A 91 11.79 -1.08 -10.58
N PHE A 92 11.09 -1.18 -9.44
CA PHE A 92 10.46 -0.01 -8.83
C PHE A 92 11.53 1.01 -8.40
N ILE A 93 12.61 0.60 -7.75
CA ILE A 93 13.75 1.49 -7.43
C ILE A 93 14.27 2.18 -8.70
N ARG A 94 14.48 1.44 -9.79
CA ARG A 94 14.95 2.02 -11.06
C ARG A 94 13.98 3.05 -11.61
N ARG A 95 12.67 2.78 -11.58
CA ARG A 95 11.65 3.70 -12.10
C ARG A 95 11.41 4.90 -11.18
N TRP A 96 11.60 4.74 -9.88
CA TRP A 96 11.57 5.82 -8.90
C TRP A 96 12.58 6.93 -9.26
N ASP A 97 13.76 6.55 -9.73
CA ASP A 97 14.82 7.50 -10.11
C ASP A 97 14.47 8.35 -11.34
N ASN A 98 13.39 8.03 -12.07
CA ASN A 98 12.88 8.82 -13.19
C ASN A 98 11.91 9.94 -12.77
N PHE A 99 11.58 10.06 -11.48
CA PHE A 99 10.72 11.13 -10.97
C PHE A 99 11.38 12.51 -11.16
N PRO A 100 10.63 13.56 -11.56
CA PRO A 100 9.19 13.56 -11.90
C PRO A 100 8.92 13.33 -13.39
N ILE A 101 7.78 12.71 -13.73
CA ILE A 101 7.21 12.70 -15.09
C ILE A 101 5.88 13.46 -15.07
N ALA A 102 5.81 14.59 -15.78
CA ALA A 102 4.60 15.41 -15.82
C ALA A 102 3.36 14.60 -16.28
N PRO A 103 2.20 14.75 -15.61
CA PRO A 103 0.98 14.08 -16.02
C PRO A 103 0.39 14.69 -17.30
N GLU A 104 -0.50 13.94 -17.95
CA GLU A 104 -1.22 14.38 -19.13
C GLU A 104 -2.68 14.65 -18.79
N ARG A 105 -3.18 15.86 -19.06
CA ARG A 105 -4.60 16.16 -18.93
C ARG A 105 -5.37 15.66 -20.15
N ARG A 106 -6.35 14.80 -19.94
CA ARG A 106 -7.21 14.24 -21.00
C ARG A 106 -8.66 14.65 -20.82
N ALA A 107 -9.34 14.90 -21.94
CA ALA A 107 -10.77 15.19 -21.99
C ALA A 107 -11.61 13.90 -21.98
N ASN A 108 -12.93 14.04 -21.81
CA ASN A 108 -13.92 12.97 -21.92
C ASN A 108 -13.61 11.72 -21.06
N PRO A 109 -13.35 11.88 -19.75
CA PRO A 109 -13.17 10.72 -18.87
C PRO A 109 -14.46 9.90 -18.80
N GLY A 110 -14.35 8.58 -18.71
CA GLY A 110 -15.52 7.68 -18.67
C GLY A 110 -16.46 7.96 -17.49
N TRP A 111 -15.92 8.43 -16.36
CA TRP A 111 -16.74 8.77 -15.20
C TRP A 111 -17.64 10.00 -15.42
N ALA A 112 -17.46 10.77 -16.49
CA ALA A 112 -18.35 11.89 -16.82
C ALA A 112 -19.65 11.47 -17.52
N GLU A 113 -19.85 10.18 -17.80
CA GLU A 113 -21.06 9.65 -18.45
C GLU A 113 -22.34 9.89 -17.65
N ASN A 114 -22.29 9.76 -16.33
CA ASN A 114 -23.43 9.93 -15.44
C ASN A 114 -23.08 10.86 -14.29
N THR A 115 -24.03 11.69 -13.84
CA THR A 115 -23.86 12.56 -12.67
C THR A 115 -25.12 12.64 -11.82
N VAL A 116 -24.95 12.76 -10.51
CA VAL A 116 -26.03 13.00 -9.53
C VAL A 116 -25.53 14.01 -8.50
N ASP A 117 -26.38 14.97 -8.13
CA ASP A 117 -26.02 16.11 -7.29
C ASP A 117 -26.90 16.23 -6.04
N GLY A 118 -26.32 16.80 -4.97
CA GLY A 118 -27.05 17.26 -3.79
C GLY A 118 -27.88 16.18 -3.09
N ASP A 119 -29.17 16.45 -2.88
CA ASP A 119 -30.08 15.57 -2.11
C ASP A 119 -30.52 14.33 -2.90
N ALA A 120 -30.32 14.30 -4.22
CA ALA A 120 -30.63 13.15 -5.05
C ALA A 120 -29.59 12.02 -4.91
N ILE A 121 -28.41 12.32 -4.34
CA ILE A 121 -27.34 11.36 -4.15
C ILE A 121 -27.78 10.28 -3.15
N ASN A 122 -27.64 9.03 -3.56
CA ASN A 122 -27.76 7.86 -2.70
C ASN A 122 -26.66 6.84 -3.04
N LEU A 123 -25.60 6.82 -2.22
CA LEU A 123 -24.46 5.92 -2.43
C LEU A 123 -24.86 4.44 -2.44
N PHE A 124 -25.92 4.05 -1.73
CA PHE A 124 -26.44 2.68 -1.72
C PHE A 124 -27.08 2.25 -3.05
N ASP A 125 -27.46 3.20 -3.90
CA ASP A 125 -28.01 2.90 -5.23
C ASP A 125 -26.90 2.83 -6.30
N ILE A 126 -25.73 3.43 -6.02
CA ILE A 126 -24.63 3.59 -6.98
C ILE A 126 -23.56 2.51 -6.77
N LEU A 127 -23.30 2.15 -5.51
CA LEU A 127 -22.21 1.24 -5.13
C LEU A 127 -22.77 -0.05 -4.52
N PRO A 128 -22.26 -1.24 -4.91
CA PRO A 128 -22.59 -2.50 -4.28
C PRO A 128 -21.83 -2.63 -2.95
N LEU A 129 -22.31 -1.94 -1.93
CA LEU A 129 -21.68 -1.87 -0.61
C LEU A 129 -21.91 -3.16 0.20
N PHE A 130 -20.85 -3.64 0.85
CA PHE A 130 -20.84 -4.82 1.73
C PHE A 130 -19.79 -4.65 2.84
N ARG A 131 -19.89 -5.43 3.92
CA ARG A 131 -18.89 -5.48 4.99
C ARG A 131 -17.77 -6.46 4.67
N LEU A 132 -16.54 -6.11 5.04
CA LEU A 132 -15.37 -6.95 4.85
C LEU A 132 -15.19 -7.95 5.98
N ASN A 133 -15.43 -7.51 7.22
CA ASN A 133 -15.29 -8.35 8.40
C ASN A 133 -16.58 -8.35 9.24
N ASP A 134 -16.86 -9.46 9.93
CA ASP A 134 -18.10 -9.68 10.68
C ASP A 134 -18.38 -8.59 11.74
N GLY A 135 -17.32 -8.03 12.31
CA GLY A 135 -17.36 -7.01 13.35
C GLY A 135 -17.23 -5.59 12.85
N ASP A 136 -17.18 -5.33 11.53
CA ASP A 136 -17.12 -3.97 11.00
C ASP A 136 -18.40 -3.19 11.34
N GLY A 137 -18.24 -1.92 11.74
CA GLY A 137 -19.33 -1.02 12.15
C GLY A 137 -20.29 -0.61 11.02
N GLY A 138 -19.88 -0.79 9.76
CA GLY A 138 -20.63 -0.39 8.58
C GLY A 138 -19.95 -0.84 7.29
N PHE A 139 -20.43 -0.35 6.15
CA PHE A 139 -19.78 -0.57 4.85
C PHE A 139 -18.62 0.40 4.68
N TYR A 140 -17.58 -0.01 3.98
CA TYR A 140 -16.40 0.82 3.76
C TYR A 140 -16.07 0.98 2.29
N LEU A 141 -15.56 2.16 1.95
CA LEU A 141 -14.78 2.39 0.74
C LEU A 141 -13.31 2.19 1.14
N ASP A 142 -12.77 1.00 0.87
CA ASP A 142 -11.49 0.54 1.43
C ASP A 142 -10.29 0.78 0.50
N LYS A 143 -10.50 0.87 -0.82
CA LYS A 143 -9.47 1.13 -1.84
C LYS A 143 -9.65 2.48 -2.55
N ALA A 144 -10.00 3.51 -1.79
CA ALA A 144 -10.32 4.83 -2.31
C ALA A 144 -9.12 5.77 -2.31
N CYS A 145 -8.86 6.42 -3.45
CA CYS A 145 -7.88 7.51 -3.54
C CYS A 145 -8.57 8.84 -3.25
N VAL A 146 -8.14 9.56 -2.22
CA VAL A 146 -8.71 10.85 -1.81
C VAL A 146 -7.75 11.98 -2.16
N VAL A 147 -8.26 12.92 -2.94
CA VAL A 147 -7.58 14.10 -3.44
C VAL A 147 -7.92 15.30 -2.57
N SER A 148 -6.89 16.01 -2.11
CA SER A 148 -7.02 17.30 -1.41
C SER A 148 -5.89 18.24 -1.79
N ARG A 149 -6.08 19.54 -1.62
CA ARG A 149 -5.04 20.57 -1.85
C ARG A 149 -4.74 21.33 -0.57
N ASP A 150 -3.50 21.81 -0.44
CA ASP A 150 -3.14 22.75 0.62
C ASP A 150 -4.01 24.01 0.51
N PRO A 151 -4.88 24.32 1.50
CA PRO A 151 -5.74 25.49 1.42
C PRO A 151 -4.96 26.81 1.45
N LEU A 152 -3.69 26.79 1.85
CA LEU A 152 -2.79 27.95 1.84
C LEU A 152 -2.01 28.09 0.52
N ASP A 153 -2.03 27.08 -0.35
CA ASP A 153 -1.33 27.09 -1.65
C ASP A 153 -2.10 26.25 -2.70
N PRO A 154 -3.38 26.60 -2.99
CA PRO A 154 -4.30 25.74 -3.74
C PRO A 154 -4.00 25.61 -5.24
N ASP A 155 -3.11 26.45 -5.77
CA ASP A 155 -2.69 26.43 -7.18
C ASP A 155 -1.40 25.63 -7.39
N ASN A 156 -0.75 25.18 -6.32
CA ASN A 156 0.47 24.39 -6.38
C ASN A 156 0.15 22.92 -6.63
N PHE A 157 0.39 22.47 -7.85
CA PHE A 157 0.15 21.09 -8.28
C PHE A 157 0.88 20.06 -7.40
N GLY A 158 2.12 20.35 -6.97
CA GLY A 158 2.91 19.45 -6.13
C GLY A 158 2.40 19.33 -4.69
N LYS A 159 1.49 20.22 -4.26
CA LYS A 159 0.81 20.17 -2.95
C LYS A 159 -0.64 19.69 -3.06
N GLN A 160 -1.01 19.11 -4.19
CA GLN A 160 -2.21 18.28 -4.27
C GLN A 160 -1.83 16.85 -3.88
N ASN A 161 -2.35 16.40 -2.74
CA ASN A 161 -2.16 15.05 -2.24
C ASN A 161 -3.18 14.09 -2.85
N VAL A 162 -2.74 12.90 -3.21
CA VAL A 162 -3.58 11.73 -3.47
C VAL A 162 -3.23 10.66 -2.44
N GLY A 163 -4.10 10.39 -1.48
CA GLY A 163 -3.84 9.37 -0.45
C GLY A 163 -4.87 8.26 -0.46
N ILE A 164 -4.49 7.04 -0.07
CA ILE A 164 -5.44 5.96 0.16
C ILE A 164 -6.03 6.03 1.57
N TYR A 165 -7.35 6.07 1.69
CA TYR A 165 -8.03 6.11 2.99
C TYR A 165 -9.27 5.24 2.97
N ARG A 166 -9.48 4.49 4.06
CA ARG A 166 -10.77 3.87 4.29
C ARG A 166 -11.81 4.92 4.66
N MET A 167 -13.04 4.73 4.21
CA MET A 167 -14.16 5.59 4.59
C MET A 167 -15.41 4.78 4.90
N GLU A 168 -15.95 4.93 6.11
CA GLU A 168 -17.22 4.31 6.49
C GLU A 168 -18.37 5.02 5.75
N VAL A 169 -19.28 4.26 5.13
CA VAL A 169 -20.49 4.80 4.53
C VAL A 169 -21.57 4.93 5.60
N LYS A 170 -21.87 6.17 6.00
CA LYS A 170 -22.74 6.50 7.15
C LYS A 170 -24.13 6.99 6.76
N GLY A 171 -24.43 7.02 5.47
CA GLY A 171 -25.71 7.47 4.94
C GLY A 171 -25.63 7.74 3.44
N LYS A 172 -26.75 8.21 2.88
CA LYS A 172 -26.93 8.40 1.43
C LYS A 172 -25.83 9.23 0.75
N ARG A 173 -25.25 10.20 1.47
CA ARG A 173 -24.18 11.08 0.98
C ARG A 173 -23.19 11.49 2.09
N LYS A 174 -23.06 10.64 3.12
CA LYS A 174 -22.25 10.93 4.31
C LYS A 174 -21.24 9.82 4.53
N LEU A 175 -19.98 10.19 4.70
CA LEU A 175 -18.91 9.24 5.04
C LEU A 175 -18.23 9.63 6.36
N GLY A 176 -17.62 8.65 7.02
CA GLY A 176 -16.61 8.86 8.07
C GLY A 176 -15.22 8.66 7.49
N LEU A 177 -14.27 9.55 7.79
CA LEU A 177 -12.89 9.47 7.31
C LEU A 177 -11.91 9.60 8.48
N GLN A 178 -10.88 8.77 8.50
CA GLN A 178 -9.77 8.89 9.46
C GLN A 178 -8.56 9.61 8.83
N PRO A 179 -8.37 10.92 9.07
CA PRO A 179 -7.14 11.60 8.71
C PRO A 179 -6.07 11.34 9.77
N VAL A 180 -5.12 10.45 9.48
CA VAL A 180 -3.96 10.22 10.37
C VAL A 180 -3.08 11.48 10.37
N PRO A 181 -2.67 12.02 11.54
CA PRO A 181 -1.97 13.32 11.62
C PRO A 181 -0.70 13.46 10.78
N MET A 182 -0.05 12.35 10.43
CA MET A 182 1.16 12.33 9.61
C MET A 182 0.90 12.35 8.09
N HIS A 183 -0.36 12.23 7.66
CA HIS A 183 -0.75 12.27 6.25
C HIS A 183 -1.12 13.70 5.84
N ASP A 184 -0.88 14.06 4.58
CA ASP A 184 -1.06 15.43 4.10
C ASP A 184 -2.51 15.91 4.19
N ILE A 185 -3.49 15.02 4.02
CA ILE A 185 -4.92 15.37 4.23
C ILE A 185 -5.20 15.89 5.64
N ALA A 186 -4.50 15.39 6.66
CA ALA A 186 -4.66 15.85 8.03
C ALA A 186 -4.05 17.24 8.22
N LEU A 187 -2.92 17.51 7.56
CA LEU A 187 -2.29 18.82 7.52
C LEU A 187 -3.17 19.85 6.79
N HIS A 188 -3.75 19.46 5.65
CA HIS A 188 -4.69 20.28 4.88
C HIS A 188 -5.95 20.58 5.68
N LEU A 189 -6.52 19.56 6.34
CA LEU A 189 -7.69 19.72 7.19
C LEU A 189 -7.40 20.64 8.37
N HIS A 190 -6.25 20.47 9.04
CA HIS A 190 -5.86 21.32 10.16
C HIS A 190 -5.82 22.79 9.75
N LYS A 191 -5.16 23.12 8.63
CA LYS A 191 -5.10 24.49 8.08
C LYS A 191 -6.48 25.05 7.74
N ALA A 192 -7.38 24.23 7.16
CA ALA A 192 -8.76 24.63 6.86
C ALA A 192 -9.56 24.89 8.15
N GLU A 193 -9.44 24.01 9.14
CA GLU A 193 -10.13 24.15 10.43
C GLU A 193 -9.64 25.36 11.23
N GLU A 194 -8.36 25.74 11.16
CA GLU A 194 -7.83 26.97 11.74
C GLU A 194 -8.49 28.22 11.15
N ARG A 195 -8.84 28.17 9.86
CA ARG A 195 -9.56 29.23 9.15
C ARG A 195 -11.08 29.17 9.34
N GLY A 196 -11.59 28.12 9.98
CA GLY A 196 -13.03 27.89 10.13
C GLY A 196 -13.71 27.51 8.82
N GLU A 197 -12.96 26.92 7.89
CA GLU A 197 -13.41 26.49 6.58
C GLU A 197 -13.53 24.95 6.53
N ASP A 198 -14.46 24.47 5.70
CA ASP A 198 -14.51 23.06 5.30
C ASP A 198 -13.33 22.77 4.36
N LEU A 199 -12.82 21.53 4.33
CA LEU A 199 -11.79 21.13 3.37
C LEU A 199 -12.43 20.47 2.13
N PRO A 200 -12.33 21.05 0.93
CA PRO A 200 -12.76 20.39 -0.29
C PRO A 200 -11.96 19.13 -0.57
N ILE A 201 -12.64 18.05 -0.96
CA ILE A 201 -12.02 16.77 -1.35
C ILE A 201 -12.72 16.15 -2.56
N ALA A 202 -11.97 15.37 -3.33
CA ALA A 202 -12.50 14.44 -4.31
C ALA A 202 -12.06 13.01 -3.98
N ILE A 203 -12.96 12.04 -4.05
CA ILE A 203 -12.73 10.63 -3.75
C ILE A 203 -12.89 9.85 -5.03
N THR A 204 -11.91 9.02 -5.39
CA THR A 204 -11.89 8.30 -6.67
C THR A 204 -11.82 6.80 -6.41
N LEU A 205 -12.72 6.04 -7.04
CA LEU A 205 -12.91 4.61 -6.85
C LEU A 205 -12.72 3.85 -8.17
N GLY A 206 -12.24 2.60 -8.08
CA GLY A 206 -11.96 1.76 -9.25
C GLY A 206 -10.88 2.37 -10.14
N ASN A 207 -9.73 2.66 -9.54
CA ASN A 207 -8.61 3.32 -10.22
C ASN A 207 -7.68 2.28 -10.87
N ASP A 208 -6.73 2.73 -11.68
CA ASP A 208 -5.66 1.84 -12.14
C ASP A 208 -4.74 1.45 -10.96
N PRO A 209 -3.99 0.34 -11.07
CA PRO A 209 -3.18 -0.16 -9.96
C PRO A 209 -2.01 0.75 -9.57
N ILE A 210 -1.50 1.59 -10.48
CA ILE A 210 -0.32 2.40 -10.21
C ILE A 210 -0.68 3.59 -9.31
N ILE A 211 -1.81 4.27 -9.53
CA ILE A 211 -2.18 5.38 -8.65
C ILE A 211 -2.58 4.92 -7.26
N THR A 212 -3.18 3.73 -7.12
CA THR A 212 -3.50 3.17 -5.80
C THR A 212 -2.22 2.82 -5.03
N LEU A 213 -1.20 2.29 -5.71
CA LEU A 213 0.14 2.08 -5.15
C LEU A 213 0.82 3.40 -4.77
N MET A 214 0.73 4.44 -5.61
CA MET A 214 1.34 5.74 -5.31
C MET A 214 0.62 6.49 -4.20
N GLY A 215 -0.72 6.42 -4.12
CA GLY A 215 -1.46 7.01 -3.02
C GLY A 215 -1.22 6.34 -1.66
N ALA A 216 -0.57 5.17 -1.66
CA ALA A 216 -0.09 4.49 -0.47
C ALA A 216 1.39 4.74 -0.16
N THR A 217 2.11 5.42 -1.06
CA THR A 217 3.56 5.62 -1.00
C THR A 217 3.89 6.93 -0.28
N PRO A 218 4.77 6.92 0.75
CA PRO A 218 5.17 8.13 1.48
C PRO A 218 6.13 9.00 0.65
N LEU A 219 5.58 9.83 -0.23
CA LEU A 219 6.30 10.90 -0.93
C LEU A 219 6.52 12.11 -0.01
N LYS A 220 7.31 13.09 -0.46
CA LYS A 220 7.42 14.38 0.23
C LYS A 220 6.16 15.22 -0.01
N TYR A 221 5.88 16.13 0.91
CA TYR A 221 4.72 17.04 0.90
C TYR A 221 4.54 17.86 -0.40
N ASP A 222 5.63 18.11 -1.12
CA ASP A 222 5.67 18.90 -2.36
C ASP A 222 5.92 18.04 -3.62
N GLN A 223 5.76 16.72 -3.52
CA GLN A 223 5.91 15.77 -4.63
C GLN A 223 4.57 15.17 -5.01
N SER A 224 4.20 15.25 -6.29
CA SER A 224 2.93 14.73 -6.77
C SER A 224 2.94 13.21 -6.94
N GLU A 225 1.92 12.52 -6.41
CA GLU A 225 1.68 11.10 -6.67
C GLU A 225 1.39 10.84 -8.15
N TYR A 226 0.82 11.80 -8.89
CA TYR A 226 0.62 11.66 -10.33
C TYR A 226 1.94 11.69 -11.11
N GLU A 227 2.90 12.52 -10.69
CA GLU A 227 4.21 12.57 -11.33
C GLU A 227 5.03 11.31 -11.02
N MET A 228 4.93 10.79 -9.80
CA MET A 228 5.54 9.51 -9.44
C MET A 228 4.83 8.33 -10.12
N ALA A 229 3.51 8.36 -10.24
CA ALA A 229 2.76 7.37 -11.02
C ALA A 229 3.22 7.38 -12.46
N GLY A 230 3.50 8.57 -13.01
CA GLY A 230 4.10 8.75 -14.33
C GLY A 230 5.47 8.08 -14.46
N ALA A 231 6.35 8.29 -13.46
CA ALA A 231 7.65 7.64 -13.38
C ALA A 231 7.55 6.11 -13.31
N LEU A 232 6.66 5.58 -12.45
CA LEU A 232 6.48 4.15 -12.24
C LEU A 232 5.87 3.42 -13.44
N ARG A 233 4.99 4.10 -14.19
CA ARG A 233 4.40 3.55 -15.43
C ARG A 233 5.25 3.83 -16.68
N GLU A 234 6.34 4.60 -16.54
CA GLU A 234 7.23 5.07 -17.61
C GLU A 234 6.49 5.83 -18.74
N SER A 235 5.39 6.50 -18.41
CA SER A 235 4.59 7.32 -19.31
C SER A 235 3.80 8.38 -18.52
N PRO A 236 3.45 9.54 -19.10
CA PRO A 236 2.59 10.51 -18.42
C PRO A 236 1.32 9.88 -17.84
N TYR A 237 1.01 10.20 -16.58
CA TYR A 237 -0.19 9.70 -15.93
C TYR A 237 -1.43 10.51 -16.38
N PRO A 238 -2.53 9.86 -16.83
CA PRO A 238 -3.69 10.58 -17.35
C PRO A 238 -4.58 11.12 -16.22
N ILE A 239 -4.77 12.43 -16.19
CA ILE A 239 -5.63 13.14 -15.24
C ILE A 239 -6.76 13.88 -15.97
N ALA A 240 -7.84 14.17 -15.23
CA ALA A 240 -8.95 14.99 -15.66
C ALA A 240 -9.36 15.97 -14.55
N THR A 241 -10.10 17.03 -14.89
CA THR A 241 -10.58 18.01 -13.93
C THR A 241 -11.92 17.59 -13.36
N ALA A 242 -11.99 17.44 -12.04
CA ALA A 242 -13.24 17.13 -11.34
C ALA A 242 -14.21 18.33 -11.39
N PRO A 243 -15.49 18.11 -11.75
CA PRO A 243 -16.40 19.20 -12.14
C PRO A 243 -16.86 20.12 -11.00
N LEU A 244 -16.90 19.66 -9.74
CA LEU A 244 -17.28 20.49 -8.60
C LEU A 244 -16.07 21.16 -7.94
N THR A 245 -15.04 20.37 -7.65
CA THR A 245 -13.87 20.82 -6.87
C THR A 245 -12.79 21.50 -7.72
N GLY A 246 -12.77 21.23 -9.04
CA GLY A 246 -11.70 21.68 -9.93
C GLY A 246 -10.37 20.95 -9.73
N PHE A 247 -10.34 19.91 -8.90
CA PHE A 247 -9.13 19.13 -8.62
C PHE A 247 -8.73 18.26 -9.79
N ASP A 248 -7.44 17.90 -9.81
CA ASP A 248 -6.92 16.90 -10.74
C ASP A 248 -7.21 15.52 -10.16
N VAL A 249 -7.98 14.72 -10.90
CA VAL A 249 -8.38 13.35 -10.51
C VAL A 249 -7.96 12.35 -11.58
N PRO A 250 -7.83 11.04 -11.27
CA PRO A 250 -7.50 10.04 -12.27
C PRO A 250 -8.54 10.02 -13.39
N TRP A 251 -8.09 10.13 -14.64
CA TRP A 251 -8.96 10.07 -15.81
C TRP A 251 -9.69 8.71 -15.90
N GLY A 252 -9.01 7.65 -15.45
CA GLY A 252 -9.45 6.27 -15.55
C GLY A 252 -10.47 5.79 -14.51
N SER A 253 -10.82 6.59 -13.51
CA SER A 253 -11.68 6.14 -12.40
C SER A 253 -13.04 5.60 -12.85
N GLU A 254 -13.61 4.68 -12.07
CA GLU A 254 -14.98 4.20 -12.26
C GLU A 254 -16.01 5.17 -11.66
N VAL A 255 -15.70 5.73 -10.48
CA VAL A 255 -16.57 6.67 -9.74
C VAL A 255 -15.75 7.79 -9.11
N ILE A 256 -16.26 9.02 -9.16
CA ILE A 256 -15.75 10.20 -8.47
C ILE A 256 -16.84 10.72 -7.52
N LEU A 257 -16.51 10.88 -6.25
CA LEU A 257 -17.36 11.53 -5.23
C LEU A 257 -16.70 12.86 -4.84
N GLU A 258 -17.38 13.98 -5.03
CA GLU A 258 -16.87 15.31 -4.71
C GLU A 258 -17.68 15.93 -3.57
N GLY A 259 -17.00 16.64 -2.68
CA GLY A 259 -17.63 17.31 -1.56
C GLY A 259 -16.61 17.90 -0.61
N VAL A 260 -16.89 17.82 0.69
CA VAL A 260 -16.04 18.42 1.72
C VAL A 260 -15.91 17.53 2.95
N ILE A 261 -14.78 17.65 3.64
CA ILE A 261 -14.68 17.33 5.05
C ILE A 261 -15.27 18.49 5.83
N GLU A 262 -16.34 18.24 6.59
CA GLU A 262 -17.02 19.26 7.38
C GLU A 262 -16.16 19.68 8.58
N SER A 263 -15.82 20.97 8.61
CA SER A 263 -14.91 21.58 9.57
C SER A 263 -15.38 21.35 11.00
N ARG A 264 -14.48 20.87 11.87
CA ARG A 264 -14.71 20.70 13.33
C ARG A 264 -15.89 19.78 13.68
N LYS A 265 -16.45 19.07 12.72
CA LYS A 265 -17.50 18.08 12.92
C LYS A 265 -16.89 16.70 13.03
N ARG A 266 -17.31 15.95 14.04
CA ARG A 266 -16.86 14.58 14.29
C ARG A 266 -18.04 13.68 14.63
N GLU A 267 -17.98 12.43 14.21
CA GLU A 267 -18.92 11.38 14.60
C GLU A 267 -18.15 10.07 14.84
N ILE A 268 -18.72 9.15 15.61
CA ILE A 268 -18.11 7.83 15.85
C ILE A 268 -18.06 7.04 14.52
N GLU A 269 -16.88 6.62 14.10
CA GLU A 269 -16.63 5.63 13.04
C GLU A 269 -16.02 4.37 13.67
N GLY A 270 -16.19 3.23 13.00
CA GLY A 270 -15.70 1.94 13.46
C GLY A 270 -16.68 1.20 14.38
N PRO A 271 -16.31 0.02 14.90
CA PRO A 271 -15.00 -0.65 14.74
C PRO A 271 -14.71 -1.10 13.30
N PHE A 272 -13.44 -1.35 12.99
CA PHE A 272 -12.99 -1.84 11.67
C PHE A 272 -11.86 -2.86 11.80
N GLY A 273 -11.93 -3.95 11.03
CA GLY A 273 -10.85 -4.94 10.97
C GLY A 273 -9.61 -4.36 10.31
N GLU A 274 -8.49 -4.29 11.03
CA GLU A 274 -7.24 -3.67 10.56
C GLU A 274 -6.27 -4.67 9.92
N PHE A 275 -5.31 -4.14 9.16
CA PHE A 275 -4.20 -4.88 8.56
C PHE A 275 -3.30 -5.62 9.57
N THR A 276 -3.43 -5.31 10.86
CA THR A 276 -2.73 -6.04 11.94
C THR A 276 -3.46 -7.33 12.33
N GLY A 277 -4.62 -7.62 11.73
CA GLY A 277 -5.48 -8.75 12.09
C GLY A 277 -6.34 -8.52 13.33
N HIS A 278 -6.48 -7.27 13.79
CA HIS A 278 -7.26 -6.92 14.98
C HIS A 278 -8.25 -5.81 14.65
N TYR A 279 -9.38 -5.75 15.38
CA TYR A 279 -10.31 -4.64 15.24
C TYR A 279 -9.75 -3.38 15.91
N SER A 280 -9.77 -2.26 15.20
CA SER A 280 -9.77 -0.97 15.85
C SER A 280 -11.13 -0.74 16.50
N GLY A 281 -11.13 -0.16 17.71
CA GLY A 281 -12.37 0.29 18.36
C GLY A 281 -12.96 1.50 17.66
N GLY A 282 -14.19 1.88 18.03
CA GLY A 282 -14.81 3.09 17.49
C GLY A 282 -14.11 4.37 17.98
N ARG A 283 -13.96 5.36 17.09
CA ARG A 283 -13.28 6.64 17.37
C ARG A 283 -14.05 7.82 16.76
N ASN A 284 -13.90 9.00 17.34
CA ASN A 284 -14.47 10.23 16.78
C ASN A 284 -13.67 10.67 15.53
N MET A 285 -14.25 10.44 14.36
CA MET A 285 -13.62 10.70 13.05
C MET A 285 -14.31 11.85 12.32
N THR A 286 -13.67 12.34 11.25
CA THR A 286 -14.22 13.45 10.47
C THR A 286 -15.44 13.02 9.69
N VAL A 287 -16.36 13.97 9.47
CA VAL A 287 -17.55 13.75 8.65
C VAL A 287 -17.30 14.32 7.26
N VAL A 288 -17.52 13.50 6.25
CA VAL A 288 -17.49 13.91 4.85
C VAL A 288 -18.92 14.02 4.34
N ARG A 289 -19.22 15.15 3.69
CA ARG A 289 -20.46 15.36 2.94
C ARG A 289 -20.15 15.29 1.46
N ILE A 290 -20.86 14.43 0.74
CA ILE A 290 -20.78 14.33 -0.72
C ILE A 290 -21.84 15.25 -1.34
N ASP A 291 -21.39 16.10 -2.24
CA ASP A 291 -22.20 17.13 -2.90
C ASP A 291 -22.41 16.84 -4.40
N LYS A 292 -21.51 16.08 -5.03
CA LYS A 292 -21.64 15.59 -6.41
C LYS A 292 -21.04 14.19 -6.58
N VAL A 293 -21.69 13.35 -7.40
CA VAL A 293 -21.16 12.04 -7.81
C VAL A 293 -21.13 11.98 -9.33
N SER A 294 -20.00 11.56 -9.91
CA SER A 294 -19.84 11.29 -11.35
C SER A 294 -19.34 9.86 -11.54
N TYR A 295 -19.94 9.08 -12.44
CA TYR A 295 -19.60 7.66 -12.60
C TYR A 295 -19.77 7.12 -14.02
N ARG A 296 -18.97 6.10 -14.34
CA ARG A 296 -19.07 5.31 -15.58
C ARG A 296 -20.38 4.55 -15.60
N SER A 297 -20.92 4.29 -16.79
CA SER A 297 -22.02 3.35 -16.93
C SER A 297 -21.57 1.95 -16.50
N LYS A 298 -22.38 1.30 -15.65
CA LYS A 298 -22.10 -0.01 -15.06
C LYS A 298 -20.73 -0.05 -14.37
N PRO A 299 -20.55 0.80 -13.33
CA PRO A 299 -19.26 0.99 -12.71
C PRO A 299 -18.78 -0.31 -12.05
N ILE A 300 -17.48 -0.53 -12.07
CA ILE A 300 -16.84 -1.62 -11.32
C ILE A 300 -16.52 -1.09 -9.92
N PHE A 301 -17.03 -1.76 -8.91
CA PHE A 301 -16.66 -1.50 -7.52
C PHE A 301 -15.46 -2.36 -7.16
N GLU A 302 -14.31 -1.71 -7.07
CA GLU A 302 -13.09 -2.34 -6.59
C GLU A 302 -13.00 -2.23 -5.07
N SER A 303 -12.80 -3.36 -4.41
CA SER A 303 -12.61 -3.45 -2.97
C SER A 303 -11.50 -4.47 -2.67
N LEU A 304 -10.75 -4.25 -1.61
CA LEU A 304 -9.70 -5.11 -1.10
C LEU A 304 -10.12 -5.67 0.26
N TYR A 305 -9.79 -6.94 0.48
CA TYR A 305 -9.92 -7.52 1.81
C TYR A 305 -8.71 -7.14 2.67
N LEU A 306 -8.97 -6.70 3.89
CA LEU A 306 -7.94 -6.49 4.89
C LEU A 306 -8.29 -7.13 6.23
N GLY A 307 -7.24 -7.60 6.90
CA GLY A 307 -7.34 -8.38 8.12
C GLY A 307 -5.97 -8.95 8.49
N MET A 308 -5.93 -10.19 8.99
CA MET A 308 -4.67 -10.85 9.32
C MET A 308 -3.86 -11.12 8.03
N PRO A 309 -2.61 -10.62 7.93
CA PRO A 309 -1.76 -10.86 6.77
C PRO A 309 -1.56 -12.36 6.51
N TRP A 310 -1.42 -12.81 5.26
CA TRP A 310 -1.23 -11.97 4.07
C TRP A 310 -2.52 -11.75 3.26
N THR A 311 -2.83 -10.50 2.91
CA THR A 311 -3.97 -10.15 2.04
C THR A 311 -3.55 -9.16 0.94
N GLU A 312 -4.48 -8.71 0.10
CA GLU A 312 -4.21 -7.75 -0.98
C GLU A 312 -3.49 -6.47 -0.48
N ILE A 313 -3.84 -5.99 0.71
CA ILE A 313 -3.23 -4.78 1.26
C ILE A 313 -1.72 -4.94 1.49
N ASP A 314 -1.25 -6.13 1.89
CA ASP A 314 0.17 -6.39 2.12
C ASP A 314 0.97 -6.40 0.82
N TYR A 315 0.39 -6.91 -0.28
CA TYR A 315 0.99 -6.83 -1.62
C TYR A 315 1.02 -5.41 -2.17
N LEU A 316 -0.02 -4.61 -1.92
CA LEU A 316 -0.08 -3.21 -2.30
C LEU A 316 0.94 -2.38 -1.52
N MET A 317 0.97 -2.52 -0.19
CA MET A 317 1.82 -1.72 0.69
C MET A 317 3.29 -2.14 0.65
N GLY A 318 3.59 -3.42 0.46
CA GLY A 318 4.96 -3.94 0.58
C GLY A 318 6.00 -3.17 -0.25
N PRO A 319 5.81 -2.99 -1.56
CA PRO A 319 6.72 -2.20 -2.38
C PRO A 319 6.73 -0.71 -2.02
N ALA A 320 5.55 -0.15 -1.69
CA ALA A 320 5.38 1.24 -1.26
C ALA A 320 6.10 1.56 0.06
N THR A 321 6.38 0.57 0.91
CA THR A 321 7.22 0.74 2.12
C THR A 321 8.69 0.44 1.85
N CYS A 322 8.99 -0.60 1.08
CA CYS A 322 10.37 -1.03 0.79
C CYS A 322 11.17 0.05 0.07
N VAL A 323 10.62 0.61 -1.02
CA VAL A 323 11.36 1.49 -1.94
C VAL A 323 11.70 2.84 -1.30
N PRO A 324 10.76 3.58 -0.69
CA PRO A 324 11.10 4.86 -0.05
C PRO A 324 12.08 4.69 1.11
N LEU A 325 11.91 3.64 1.92
CA LEU A 325 12.83 3.36 3.02
C LEU A 325 14.24 3.01 2.50
N TYR A 326 14.33 2.21 1.42
CA TYR A 326 15.59 1.95 0.73
C TYR A 326 16.23 3.25 0.22
N GLN A 327 15.48 4.10 -0.51
CA GLN A 327 16.01 5.34 -1.09
C GLN A 327 16.57 6.29 -0.02
N GLN A 328 15.84 6.47 1.09
CA GLN A 328 16.26 7.32 2.20
C GLN A 328 17.50 6.78 2.91
N LEU A 329 17.55 5.47 3.15
CA LEU A 329 18.71 4.85 3.78
C LEU A 329 19.92 4.83 2.86
N LYS A 330 19.73 4.53 1.57
CA LYS A 330 20.81 4.43 0.57
C LYS A 330 21.50 5.78 0.34
N ALA A 331 20.73 6.88 0.39
CA ALA A 331 21.27 8.24 0.27
C ALA A 331 22.26 8.59 1.39
N GLU A 332 22.05 8.08 2.60
CA GLU A 332 22.92 8.35 3.77
C GLU A 332 23.96 7.24 4.00
N PHE A 333 23.58 6.01 3.69
CA PHE A 333 24.37 4.79 3.88
C PHE A 333 24.43 4.00 2.55
N PRO A 334 25.38 4.33 1.66
CA PRO A 334 25.59 3.60 0.41
C PRO A 334 25.80 2.08 0.59
N GLU A 335 26.14 1.64 1.80
CA GLU A 335 26.31 0.25 2.21
C GLU A 335 25.02 -0.57 2.23
N VAL A 336 23.86 0.08 2.32
CA VAL A 336 22.57 -0.63 2.30
C VAL A 336 22.40 -1.30 0.96
N GLN A 337 22.24 -2.62 0.96
CA GLN A 337 22.09 -3.42 -0.27
C GLN A 337 20.63 -3.62 -0.64
N ALA A 338 19.77 -3.86 0.35
CA ALA A 338 18.34 -4.11 0.15
C ALA A 338 17.56 -3.87 1.44
N VAL A 339 16.28 -3.54 1.29
CA VAL A 339 15.32 -3.35 2.38
C VAL A 339 14.07 -4.14 2.04
N ASN A 340 13.69 -5.07 2.93
CA ASN A 340 12.39 -5.72 2.93
C ASN A 340 11.58 -5.20 4.14
N ALA A 341 10.60 -4.36 3.88
CA ALA A 341 9.68 -3.79 4.88
C ALA A 341 8.22 -4.22 4.60
N MET A 342 8.01 -5.41 4.04
CA MET A 342 6.67 -5.83 3.62
C MET A 342 5.85 -6.45 4.77
N TYR A 343 6.48 -6.85 5.87
CA TYR A 343 5.79 -7.51 6.97
C TYR A 343 4.94 -6.54 7.77
N THR A 344 3.62 -6.68 7.65
CA THR A 344 2.60 -5.88 8.33
C THR A 344 2.88 -4.38 8.17
N HIS A 345 2.98 -3.96 6.90
CA HIS A 345 3.22 -2.58 6.47
C HIS A 345 4.49 -1.95 7.06
N GLY A 346 5.54 -2.75 7.28
CA GLY A 346 6.83 -2.26 7.76
C GLY A 346 6.95 -2.20 9.28
N LEU A 347 6.00 -2.77 10.03
CA LEU A 347 6.18 -3.01 11.48
C LEU A 347 7.45 -3.81 11.77
N LEU A 348 7.79 -4.74 10.89
CA LEU A 348 9.08 -5.42 10.85
C LEU A 348 9.78 -5.14 9.53
N ALA A 349 11.01 -4.62 9.62
CA ALA A 349 11.90 -4.46 8.48
C ALA A 349 13.11 -5.40 8.58
N ILE A 350 13.60 -5.87 7.43
CA ILE A 350 14.84 -6.63 7.30
C ILE A 350 15.74 -5.86 6.34
N ILE A 351 16.94 -5.51 6.78
CA ILE A 351 17.84 -4.62 6.04
C ILE A 351 19.19 -5.32 5.87
N SER A 352 19.57 -5.52 4.61
CA SER A 352 20.91 -6.00 4.26
C SER A 352 21.85 -4.81 4.11
N THR A 353 22.98 -4.85 4.82
CA THR A 353 23.97 -3.76 4.78
C THR A 353 25.40 -4.28 4.88
N LYS A 354 26.29 -3.66 4.10
CA LYS A 354 27.73 -3.90 4.22
C LYS A 354 28.27 -3.20 5.46
N LYS A 355 28.99 -3.92 6.31
CA LYS A 355 29.59 -3.29 7.51
C LYS A 355 30.88 -2.56 7.16
N ARG A 356 31.04 -1.33 7.68
CA ARG A 356 32.32 -0.60 7.66
C ARG A 356 33.22 -0.97 8.83
N TYR A 357 32.63 -1.15 10.01
CA TYR A 357 33.27 -1.43 11.29
C TYR A 357 32.22 -1.96 12.27
N GLY A 358 32.65 -2.53 13.40
CA GLY A 358 31.77 -3.08 14.43
C GLY A 358 30.77 -2.05 14.95
N GLY A 359 29.48 -2.43 15.04
CA GLY A 359 28.38 -1.56 15.48
C GLY A 359 27.74 -0.71 14.37
N PHE A 360 28.29 -0.68 13.16
CA PHE A 360 27.74 0.12 12.04
C PHE A 360 26.30 -0.25 11.68
N ALA A 361 25.96 -1.54 11.65
CA ALA A 361 24.62 -2.01 11.29
C ALA A 361 23.53 -1.45 12.22
N ARG A 362 23.84 -1.25 13.50
CA ARG A 362 22.92 -0.67 14.49
C ARG A 362 22.60 0.79 14.21
N ALA A 363 23.58 1.55 13.71
CA ALA A 363 23.35 2.94 13.30
C ALA A 363 22.40 3.01 12.09
N VAL A 364 22.55 2.08 11.13
CA VAL A 364 21.62 1.96 9.99
C VAL A 364 20.22 1.57 10.47
N GLY A 365 20.10 0.59 11.37
CA GLY A 365 18.83 0.18 11.96
C GLY A 365 18.14 1.32 12.74
N LEU A 366 18.90 2.09 13.52
CA LEU A 366 18.40 3.28 14.21
C LEU A 366 17.92 4.35 13.22
N ARG A 367 18.65 4.57 12.11
CA ARG A 367 18.19 5.49 11.08
C ARG A 367 16.88 5.03 10.47
N ALA A 368 16.74 3.73 10.17
CA ALA A 368 15.53 3.17 9.60
C ALA A 368 14.29 3.44 10.46
N MET A 369 14.44 3.46 11.79
CA MET A 369 13.36 3.78 12.75
C MET A 369 13.02 5.27 12.89
N THR A 370 13.88 6.15 12.35
CA THR A 370 13.78 7.61 12.49
C THR A 370 13.63 8.32 11.14
N THR A 371 13.47 7.56 10.05
CA THR A 371 12.98 8.11 8.79
C THR A 371 11.52 8.56 8.92
N PRO A 372 11.01 9.48 8.07
CA PRO A 372 9.60 9.88 8.11
C PRO A 372 8.62 8.71 8.13
N HIS A 373 8.81 7.70 7.28
CA HIS A 373 7.99 6.49 7.29
C HIS A 373 8.29 5.59 8.50
N GLY A 374 9.57 5.42 8.84
CA GLY A 374 10.01 4.54 9.92
C GLY A 374 9.58 4.97 11.32
N LEU A 375 9.31 6.26 11.53
CA LEU A 375 8.78 6.79 12.79
C LEU A 375 7.46 6.10 13.16
N GLY A 376 6.52 6.00 12.22
CA GLY A 376 5.22 5.37 12.43
C GLY A 376 5.24 3.85 12.33
N TYR A 377 6.10 3.27 11.48
CA TYR A 377 5.98 1.86 11.13
C TYR A 377 7.12 0.98 11.64
N VAL A 378 8.40 1.30 11.43
CA VAL A 378 9.52 0.39 11.77
C VAL A 378 9.64 0.23 13.29
N LYS A 379 8.96 -0.79 13.84
CA LYS A 379 8.96 -1.16 15.27
C LYS A 379 10.11 -2.10 15.57
N MET A 380 10.34 -3.06 14.68
CA MET A 380 11.45 -4.00 14.75
C MET A 380 12.26 -3.94 13.47
N VAL A 381 13.58 -4.01 13.58
CA VAL A 381 14.48 -4.14 12.42
C VAL A 381 15.50 -5.24 12.62
N ILE A 382 15.61 -6.13 11.64
CA ILE A 382 16.63 -7.17 11.57
C ILE A 382 17.71 -6.71 10.60
N MET A 383 18.93 -6.53 11.10
CA MET A 383 20.08 -6.20 10.27
C MET A 383 20.78 -7.48 9.84
N VAL A 384 21.03 -7.65 8.54
CA VAL A 384 21.74 -8.80 7.98
C VAL A 384 22.91 -8.35 7.11
N ASP A 385 23.84 -9.28 6.86
CA ASP A 385 25.03 -9.03 6.03
C ASP A 385 24.65 -8.71 4.57
N GLU A 386 25.59 -8.12 3.83
CA GLU A 386 25.43 -7.75 2.42
C GLU A 386 25.12 -8.92 1.47
N ASP A 387 25.41 -10.15 1.90
CA ASP A 387 25.23 -11.39 1.15
C ASP A 387 23.97 -12.17 1.57
N VAL A 388 23.24 -11.70 2.57
CA VAL A 388 21.95 -12.26 2.99
C VAL A 388 20.83 -11.50 2.30
N ASP A 389 20.02 -12.22 1.52
CA ASP A 389 18.88 -11.63 0.82
C ASP A 389 17.70 -11.38 1.80
N PRO A 390 17.28 -10.12 2.06
CA PRO A 390 16.16 -9.82 2.95
C PRO A 390 14.82 -10.42 2.50
N PHE A 391 14.69 -10.78 1.22
CA PHE A 391 13.49 -11.44 0.67
C PHE A 391 13.55 -12.97 0.79
N ASN A 392 14.65 -13.54 1.29
CA ASN A 392 14.82 -14.97 1.52
C ASN A 392 14.76 -15.28 3.02
N LEU A 393 13.56 -15.53 3.54
CA LEU A 393 13.33 -15.76 4.97
C LEU A 393 14.21 -16.90 5.57
N PRO A 394 14.42 -18.04 4.89
CA PRO A 394 15.40 -19.04 5.36
C PRO A 394 16.81 -18.49 5.62
N GLN A 395 17.34 -17.63 4.73
CA GLN A 395 18.66 -17.01 4.96
C GLN A 395 18.63 -16.04 6.15
N VAL A 396 17.56 -15.26 6.30
CA VAL A 396 17.40 -14.34 7.44
C VAL A 396 17.34 -15.11 8.76
N MET A 397 16.57 -16.21 8.81
CA MET A 397 16.47 -17.07 9.99
C MET A 397 17.79 -17.78 10.31
N TRP A 398 18.57 -18.15 9.30
CA TRP A 398 19.94 -18.62 9.49
C TRP A 398 20.83 -17.54 10.12
N ALA A 399 20.79 -16.30 9.60
CA ALA A 399 21.56 -15.20 10.17
C ALA A 399 21.18 -14.95 11.64
N LEU A 400 19.87 -14.89 11.94
CA LEU A 400 19.36 -14.76 13.30
C LEU A 400 19.85 -15.87 14.23
N SER A 401 19.75 -17.13 13.82
CA SER A 401 20.08 -18.28 14.67
C SER A 401 21.58 -18.52 14.88
N SER A 402 22.44 -18.04 13.97
CA SER A 402 23.88 -18.32 14.01
C SER A 402 24.77 -17.11 14.33
N LYS A 403 24.26 -15.87 14.19
CA LYS A 403 25.04 -14.63 14.33
C LYS A 403 24.61 -13.75 15.51
N VAL A 404 23.35 -13.87 15.95
CA VAL A 404 22.82 -13.07 17.07
C VAL A 404 23.27 -13.65 18.40
N ASN A 405 23.91 -12.82 19.21
CA ASN A 405 24.11 -13.03 20.63
C ASN A 405 23.18 -12.06 21.40
N PRO A 406 22.10 -12.56 22.03
CA PRO A 406 21.11 -11.71 22.68
C PRO A 406 21.67 -10.72 23.73
N ALA A 407 22.80 -11.04 24.37
CA ALA A 407 23.42 -10.19 25.37
C ALA A 407 23.99 -8.87 24.80
N GLY A 408 24.27 -8.82 23.49
CA GLY A 408 24.92 -7.68 22.85
C GLY A 408 24.22 -7.15 21.61
N ASP A 409 23.44 -7.97 20.90
CA ASP A 409 22.90 -7.66 19.57
C ASP A 409 21.43 -7.22 19.54
N LEU A 410 20.82 -7.14 20.71
CA LEU A 410 19.48 -6.61 20.89
C LEU A 410 19.60 -5.17 21.41
N VAL A 411 19.20 -4.20 20.59
CA VAL A 411 19.13 -2.79 21.01
C VAL A 411 17.66 -2.41 21.17
N GLN A 412 17.22 -2.31 22.42
CA GLN A 412 15.89 -1.83 22.76
C GLN A 412 15.91 -0.31 22.94
N LEU A 413 14.97 0.37 22.28
CA LEU A 413 14.77 1.81 22.35
C LEU A 413 13.41 2.07 23.01
N PRO A 414 13.38 2.51 24.27
CA PRO A 414 12.13 2.61 25.00
C PRO A 414 11.30 3.84 24.60
N ASN A 415 9.97 3.74 24.71
CA ASN A 415 9.02 4.86 24.59
C ASN A 415 9.11 5.64 23.26
N MET A 416 9.19 4.92 22.14
CA MET A 416 9.27 5.49 20.81
C MET A 416 7.87 5.57 20.16
N SER A 417 7.70 6.50 19.22
CA SER A 417 6.48 6.61 18.43
C SER A 417 6.26 5.37 17.56
N VAL A 418 5.00 4.99 17.39
CA VAL A 418 4.51 4.00 16.41
C VAL A 418 3.10 4.42 15.99
N LEU A 419 2.56 3.85 14.92
CA LEU A 419 1.17 4.11 14.56
C LEU A 419 0.20 3.63 15.66
N GLU A 420 -0.91 4.34 15.83
CA GLU A 420 -1.91 4.02 16.86
C GLU A 420 -2.66 2.71 16.64
N LEU A 421 -2.51 2.09 15.47
CA LEU A 421 -3.09 0.78 15.15
C LEU A 421 -2.18 -0.39 15.54
N ASP A 422 -0.96 -0.14 16.04
CA ASP A 422 -0.12 -1.20 16.61
C ASP A 422 -0.78 -1.78 17.88
N PRO A 423 -1.25 -3.04 17.85
CA PRO A 423 -1.96 -3.63 18.98
C PRO A 423 -1.05 -3.85 20.20
N GLY A 424 0.28 -3.86 20.01
CA GLY A 424 1.24 -4.02 21.10
C GLY A 424 1.72 -2.70 21.72
N SER A 425 1.16 -1.56 21.32
CA SER A 425 1.52 -0.24 21.87
C SER A 425 0.82 0.04 23.20
N SER A 426 1.50 0.75 24.11
CA SER A 426 0.96 1.13 25.42
C SER A 426 1.66 2.40 25.95
N PRO A 427 0.98 3.57 26.02
CA PRO A 427 -0.36 3.83 25.46
C PRO A 427 -0.38 3.70 23.92
N ALA A 428 -1.57 3.74 23.32
CA ALA A 428 -1.71 3.68 21.87
C ALA A 428 -0.78 4.69 21.16
N GLY A 429 -0.02 4.21 20.18
CA GLY A 429 0.96 5.02 19.44
C GLY A 429 2.34 5.16 20.09
N ILE A 430 2.57 4.54 21.25
CA ILE A 430 3.88 4.50 21.92
C ILE A 430 4.28 3.04 22.20
N THR A 431 5.49 2.66 21.81
CA THR A 431 6.02 1.31 22.04
C THR A 431 7.54 1.33 22.18
N ASP A 432 8.12 0.24 22.65
CA ASP A 432 9.55 0.03 22.59
C ASP A 432 9.91 -0.53 21.21
N LYS A 433 10.96 0.04 20.60
CA LYS A 433 11.50 -0.46 19.32
C LYS A 433 12.69 -1.37 19.55
N LEU A 434 12.91 -2.32 18.63
CA LEU A 434 13.98 -3.32 18.75
C LEU A 434 14.81 -3.42 17.47
N ILE A 435 16.13 -3.25 17.60
CA ILE A 435 17.09 -3.60 16.56
C ILE A 435 17.70 -4.95 16.91
N ILE A 436 17.71 -5.87 15.95
CA ILE A 436 18.36 -7.18 16.04
C ILE A 436 19.53 -7.19 15.06
N ASP A 437 20.75 -7.14 15.59
CA ASP A 437 21.98 -7.16 14.79
C ASP A 437 22.43 -8.59 14.48
N ALA A 438 21.95 -9.12 13.35
CA ALA A 438 22.32 -10.45 12.85
C ALA A 438 23.46 -10.38 11.82
N THR A 439 24.28 -9.32 11.87
CA THR A 439 25.42 -9.16 10.98
C THR A 439 26.66 -9.85 11.55
N THR A 440 27.56 -10.29 10.67
CA THR A 440 28.81 -10.94 11.08
C THR A 440 29.73 -9.91 11.75
N PRO A 441 30.20 -10.14 13.00
CA PRO A 441 31.10 -9.25 13.72
C PRO A 441 32.34 -8.86 12.91
N VAL A 442 32.68 -7.57 12.94
CA VAL A 442 33.90 -7.02 12.34
C VAL A 442 34.54 -6.04 13.31
N ALA A 443 35.86 -5.88 13.24
CA ALA A 443 36.61 -5.02 14.16
C ALA A 443 35.97 -3.62 14.33
N PRO A 444 35.91 -3.07 15.55
CA PRO A 444 36.49 -3.59 16.79
C PRO A 444 35.65 -4.67 17.51
N ASP A 445 34.47 -5.05 16.98
CA ASP A 445 33.72 -6.21 17.50
C ASP A 445 34.44 -7.51 17.11
N ASN A 446 34.88 -8.26 18.12
CA ASN A 446 35.68 -9.47 17.97
C ASN A 446 35.00 -10.71 18.57
N ARG A 447 33.68 -10.66 18.79
CA ARG A 447 32.93 -11.78 19.34
C ARG A 447 32.81 -12.95 18.35
N GLY A 448 32.76 -14.16 18.89
CA GLY A 448 32.54 -15.40 18.13
C GLY A 448 33.70 -15.82 17.22
N HIS A 449 33.47 -16.88 16.44
CA HIS A 449 34.48 -17.50 15.56
C HIS A 449 34.00 -17.50 14.10
N TYR A 450 33.92 -16.32 13.50
CA TYR A 450 33.38 -16.13 12.14
C TYR A 450 34.47 -16.04 11.04
N SER A 451 35.74 -16.27 11.37
CA SER A 451 36.86 -16.15 10.44
C SER A 451 37.01 -17.30 9.44
N GLN A 452 36.25 -18.38 9.60
CA GLN A 452 36.33 -19.60 8.78
C GLN A 452 34.94 -20.00 8.27
N PRO A 453 34.32 -19.21 7.37
CA PRO A 453 33.02 -19.57 6.82
C PRO A 453 33.12 -20.80 5.93
N VAL A 454 32.10 -21.66 5.99
CA VAL A 454 31.90 -22.69 4.95
C VAL A 454 31.44 -21.98 3.69
N VAL A 455 32.14 -22.22 2.58
CA VAL A 455 31.81 -21.67 1.27
C VAL A 455 31.23 -22.77 0.39
N ASP A 456 30.26 -22.42 -0.44
CA ASP A 456 29.76 -23.33 -1.47
C ASP A 456 30.89 -23.77 -2.40
N LEU A 457 30.80 -25.01 -2.88
CA LEU A 457 31.72 -25.49 -3.92
C LEU A 457 31.57 -24.64 -5.19
N PRO A 458 32.68 -24.35 -5.93
CA PRO A 458 32.62 -23.55 -7.16
C PRO A 458 31.61 -24.07 -8.20
N GLU A 459 31.37 -25.39 -8.23
CA GLU A 459 30.48 -26.06 -9.17
C GLU A 459 28.99 -25.92 -8.83
N THR A 460 28.63 -25.49 -7.61
CA THR A 460 27.24 -25.41 -7.14
C THR A 460 26.37 -24.58 -8.08
N LYS A 461 26.90 -23.46 -8.60
CA LYS A 461 26.17 -22.60 -9.55
C LYS A 461 25.84 -23.33 -10.86
N ALA A 462 26.81 -24.04 -11.43
CA ALA A 462 26.62 -24.79 -12.67
C ALA A 462 25.61 -25.95 -12.48
N TRP A 463 25.63 -26.59 -11.30
CA TRP A 463 24.65 -27.61 -10.95
C TRP A 463 23.25 -27.03 -10.78
N ALA A 464 23.10 -25.87 -10.14
CA ALA A 464 21.81 -25.20 -10.01
C ALA A 464 21.19 -24.92 -11.39
N GLU A 465 21.95 -24.33 -12.32
CA GLU A 465 21.50 -24.06 -13.69
C GLU A 465 21.09 -25.36 -14.41
N LYS A 466 21.95 -26.39 -14.35
CA LYS A 466 21.68 -27.70 -14.95
C LYS A 466 20.40 -28.33 -14.42
N LEU A 467 20.19 -28.30 -13.10
CA LEU A 467 18.99 -28.84 -12.47
C LEU A 467 17.74 -28.05 -12.88
N THR A 468 17.82 -26.71 -12.95
CA THR A 468 16.72 -25.87 -13.43
C THR A 468 16.33 -26.20 -14.87
N THR A 469 17.30 -26.34 -15.78
CA THR A 469 17.03 -26.74 -17.17
C THR A 469 16.40 -28.13 -17.24
N MET A 470 16.90 -29.10 -16.46
CA MET A 470 16.34 -30.45 -16.42
C MET A 470 14.88 -30.46 -15.91
N LEU A 471 14.54 -29.59 -14.95
CA LEU A 471 13.17 -29.44 -14.44
C LEU A 471 12.24 -28.78 -15.45
N ALA A 472 12.71 -27.75 -16.16
CA ALA A 472 11.92 -27.08 -17.21
C ALA A 472 11.52 -28.06 -18.33
N ASN A 473 12.42 -28.98 -18.70
CA ASN A 473 12.18 -29.98 -19.74
C ASN A 473 11.25 -31.13 -19.32
N ARG A 474 10.76 -31.17 -18.06
CA ARG A 474 9.78 -32.18 -17.60
C ARG A 474 8.33 -31.76 -17.85
N LYS A 475 8.08 -30.47 -18.08
CA LYS A 475 6.77 -29.93 -18.45
C LYS A 475 6.62 -29.98 -19.96
#